data_AF-A0A915J4P7-F1
#
_entry.id   AF-A0A915J4P7-F1
#
_cell.length_a   1.000
_cell.length_b   1.000
_cell.length_c   1.000
_cell.angle_alpha   90.00
_cell.angle_beta   90.00
_cell.angle_gamma   90.00
#
_symmetry.space_group_name_H-M   'P 1'
#
loop_
_entity.id
_entity.type
_entity.pdbx_description
1 polymer ?
#
loop_
_entity_poly.entity_id
_entity_poly.type
_entity_poly.pdbx_seq_one_letter_code
_entity_poly.pdbx_strand_id
1 'polypeptide(L)' 'INGPDCQIVNLGCGFDTLYWRLRHDHPDRKIFRKFVEIDFSSITAKKISQILKIGHEILRKTISQN' A
#
# COMPACT_ATOMS: atom_id res chain seq x y z
N ILE A 1 -20.72 -2.16 15.45
CA ILE A 1 -20.42 -1.82 14.03
C ILE A 1 -19.30 -2.74 13.55
N ASN A 2 -19.61 -3.74 12.74
CA ASN A 2 -18.59 -4.66 12.21
C ASN A 2 -18.14 -4.13 10.85
N GLY A 3 -16.86 -3.77 10.74
CA GLY A 3 -16.21 -3.55 9.44
C GLY A 3 -15.99 -4.89 8.72
N PRO A 4 -15.40 -4.90 7.51
CA PRO A 4 -15.09 -6.16 6.84
C PRO A 4 -14.24 -7.07 7.72
N ASP A 5 -14.60 -8.34 7.80
CA ASP A 5 -13.90 -9.34 8.62
C ASP A 5 -12.72 -9.99 7.89
N CYS A 6 -12.46 -9.59 6.63
CA CYS A 6 -11.39 -10.15 5.81
C CYS A 6 -10.02 -9.50 6.09
N GLN A 7 -8.98 -10.33 6.14
CA GLN A 7 -7.58 -9.91 6.10
C GLN A 7 -6.91 -10.59 4.91
N ILE A 8 -6.08 -9.84 4.18
CA ILE A 8 -5.29 -10.38 3.07
C ILE A 8 -3.83 -10.46 3.52
N VAL A 9 -3.21 -11.62 3.30
CA VAL A 9 -1.79 -11.86 3.55
C VAL A 9 -1.13 -12.26 2.23
N ASN A 10 -0.28 -11.40 1.67
CA ASN A 10 0.43 -11.63 0.42
C ASN A 10 1.86 -12.16 0.73
N LEU A 11 2.08 -13.46 0.51
CA LEU A 11 3.32 -14.16 0.80
C LEU A 11 4.24 -14.13 -0.43
N GLY A 12 5.50 -13.73 -0.26
CA GLY A 12 6.41 -13.50 -1.39
C GLY A 12 5.95 -12.32 -2.24
N CYS A 13 5.53 -11.23 -1.59
CA CYS A 13 4.82 -10.14 -2.25
C CYS A 13 5.65 -9.40 -3.31
N GLY A 14 6.98 -9.52 -3.30
CA GLY A 14 7.86 -8.79 -4.19
C GLY A 14 7.52 -7.29 -4.22
N PHE A 15 7.33 -6.77 -5.43
CA PHE A 15 6.86 -5.40 -5.69
C PHE A 15 5.39 -5.36 -6.16
N ASP A 16 4.58 -6.34 -5.78
CA ASP A 16 3.15 -6.37 -6.11
C ASP A 16 2.44 -5.08 -5.67
N THR A 17 1.54 -4.60 -6.51
CA THR A 17 0.76 -3.37 -6.32
C THR A 17 -0.72 -3.67 -6.01
N LEU A 18 -1.07 -4.93 -5.75
CA LEU A 18 -2.43 -5.38 -5.47
C LEU A 18 -3.15 -4.54 -4.40
N TYR A 19 -2.46 -4.13 -3.33
CA TYR A 19 -3.04 -3.23 -2.33
C TYR A 19 -3.64 -1.96 -2.98
N TRP A 20 -2.89 -1.29 -3.85
CA TRP A 20 -3.29 -0.05 -4.50
C TRP A 20 -4.45 -0.28 -5.47
N ARG A 21 -4.38 -1.35 -6.26
CA ARG A 21 -5.46 -1.75 -7.18
C ARG A 21 -6.76 -1.98 -6.43
N LEU A 22 -6.73 -2.76 -5.36
CA LEU A 22 -7.92 -3.04 -4.54
C LEU A 22 -8.49 -1.77 -3.87
N ARG A 23 -7.64 -0.82 -3.48
CA ARG A 23 -8.08 0.48 -2.95
C ARG A 23 -8.65 1.41 -4.02
N HIS A 24 -8.17 1.29 -5.27
CA HIS A 24 -8.65 2.05 -6.40
C HIS A 24 -10.01 1.54 -6.89
N ASP A 25 -10.12 0.22 -7.10
CA ASP A 25 -11.31 -0.44 -7.65
C ASP A 25 -12.48 -0.44 -6.66
N HIS A 26 -12.21 -0.32 -5.35
CA HIS A 26 -13.21 -0.30 -4.29
C HIS A 26 -13.06 0.92 -3.36
N PRO A 27 -13.55 2.10 -3.80
CA PRO A 27 -13.35 3.37 -3.10
C PRO A 27 -14.08 3.46 -1.75
N ASP A 28 -15.09 2.62 -1.51
CA ASP A 28 -15.78 2.51 -0.21
C ASP A 28 -14.93 1.85 0.88
N ARG A 29 -13.77 1.30 0.51
CA ARG A 29 -12.74 0.69 1.38
C ARG A 29 -13.24 -0.52 2.20
N LYS A 30 -14.38 -1.11 1.86
CA LYS A 30 -15.02 -2.19 2.63
C LYS A 30 -14.57 -3.61 2.28
N ILE A 31 -13.53 -3.77 1.47
CA ILE A 31 -13.15 -5.09 0.92
C ILE A 31 -12.30 -5.91 1.90
N PHE A 32 -11.40 -5.26 2.65
CA PHE A 32 -10.57 -5.91 3.66
C PHE A 32 -10.26 -4.94 4.79
N ARG A 33 -10.06 -5.49 5.99
CA ARG A 33 -9.64 -4.75 7.18
C ARG A 33 -8.15 -4.48 7.22
N LYS A 34 -7.37 -5.50 6.88
CA LYS A 34 -5.90 -5.46 6.88
C LYS A 34 -5.36 -6.11 5.61
N PHE A 35 -4.28 -5.56 5.10
CA PHE A 35 -3.48 -6.12 4.01
C PHE A 35 -2.05 -6.19 4.51
N VAL A 36 -1.50 -7.40 4.60
CA VAL A 36 -0.17 -7.68 5.13
C VAL A 36 0.68 -8.23 4.01
N GLU A 37 1.85 -7.65 3.81
CA GLU A 37 2.83 -8.07 2.82
C GLU A 37 4.02 -8.71 3.53
N ILE A 38 4.41 -9.91 3.08
CA ILE A 38 5.50 -10.68 3.68
C ILE A 38 6.48 -11.06 2.58
N ASP A 39 7.73 -10.70 2.77
CA ASP A 39 8.86 -11.08 1.91
C ASP A 39 10.17 -11.00 2.72
N PHE A 40 11.30 -11.35 2.11
CA PHE A 40 12.62 -11.14 2.70
C PHE A 40 12.83 -9.66 3.05
N SER A 41 13.60 -9.42 4.11
CA SER A 41 13.87 -8.07 4.63
C SER A 41 14.46 -7.13 3.58
N SER A 42 15.31 -7.63 2.69
CA SER A 42 15.90 -6.86 1.59
C SER A 42 14.85 -6.37 0.59
N ILE A 43 13.83 -7.20 0.31
CA ILE A 43 12.73 -6.86 -0.59
C ILE A 43 11.79 -5.86 0.07
N THR A 44 11.34 -6.15 1.29
CA THR A 44 10.42 -5.26 2.01
C THR A 44 11.05 -3.88 2.29
N ALA A 45 12.34 -3.81 2.67
CA ALA A 45 13.04 -2.54 2.86
C ALA A 45 13.13 -1.71 1.57
N LYS A 46 13.46 -2.35 0.44
CA LYS A 46 13.51 -1.67 -0.86
C LYS A 46 12.13 -1.17 -1.29
N LYS A 47 11.08 -1.96 -1.09
CA LYS A 47 9.68 -1.57 -1.38
C LYS A 47 9.25 -0.38 -0.52
N ILE A 48 9.50 -0.40 0.79
CA ILE A 48 9.21 0.70 1.71
C ILE A 48 9.93 1.99 1.27
N SER A 49 11.22 1.89 0.94
CA SER A 49 12.00 3.04 0.45
C SER A 49 11.38 3.68 -0.79
N GLN A 50 10.94 2.86 -1.77
CA GLN A 50 10.28 3.36 -2.98
C GLN A 50 8.94 4.05 -2.67
N ILE A 51 8.10 3.46 -1.82
CA ILE A 51 6.81 4.02 -1.43
C ILE A 51 7.00 5.39 -0.76
N LEU A 52 7.93 5.49 0.20
CA LEU A 52 8.21 6.73 0.92
C LEU A 52 8.80 7.80 0.00
N LYS A 53 9.73 7.44 -0.89
CA LYS A 53 10.32 8.37 -1.84
C LYS A 53 9.23 9.01 -2.73
N ILE A 54 8.34 8.21 -3.30
CA ILE A 54 7.23 8.69 -4.12
C ILE A 54 6.32 9.61 -3.30
N GLY A 55 5.97 9.23 -2.07
CA GLY A 55 5.16 10.06 -1.18
C GLY A 55 5.79 11.44 -0.91
N HIS A 56 7.08 11.48 -0.62
CA HIS A 56 7.83 12.72 -0.43
C HIS A 56 7.86 13.59 -1.69
N GLU A 57 8.04 13.00 -2.87
CA GLU A 57 8.05 13.72 -4.14
C GLU A 57 6.68 14.34 -4.46
N ILE A 58 5.59 13.59 -4.22
CA ILE A 58 4.21 14.10 -4.38
C ILE A 58 3.99 15.30 -3.45
N LEU A 59 4.31 15.17 -2.16
CA LEU A 59 4.16 16.24 -1.18
C LEU A 59 4.96 17.49 -1.58
N ARG A 60 6.22 17.32 -2.02
CA ARG A 60 7.06 18.42 -2.49
C ARG A 60 6.44 19.17 -3.67
N LYS A 61 5.92 18.44 -4.66
CA LYS A 61 5.25 19.05 -5.82
C LYS A 61 4.00 19.83 -5.41
N THR A 62 3.19 19.28 -4.51
CA THR A 62 1.99 19.96 -4.01
C THR A 62 2.32 21.23 -3.25
N ILE A 63 3.39 21.23 -2.43
CA ILE A 63 3.82 22.44 -1.70
C ILE A 63 4.39 23.49 -2.67
N SER A 64 5.17 23.09 -3.67
CA SER A 64 5.79 24.02 -4.63
C SER A 64 4.80 24.69 -5.60
N GLN A 65 3.56 24.19 -5.68
CA GLN A 65 2.51 24.74 -6.56
C GLN A 65 1.56 25.71 -5.83
N ASN A 66 1.70 25.86 -4.51
CA ASN A 66 1.00 26.87 -3.70
C ASN A 66 1.94 28.03 -3.36
#